data_AF-A0A392QS44-F1
#
_entry.id   AF-A0A392QS44-F1
#
_cell.length_a   1.000
_cell.length_b   1.000
_cell.length_c   1.000
_cell.angle_alpha   90.00
_cell.angle_beta   90.00
_cell.angle_gamma   90.00
#
_symmetry.space_group_name_H-M   'P 1'
#
loop_
_entity.id
_entity.type
_entity.pdbx_description
1 polymer ?
#
loop_
_entity_poly.entity_id
_entity_poly.type
_entity_poly.pdbx_seq_one_letter_code
_entity_poly.pdbx_strand_id
1 'polypeptide(L)'
;MTLPQHVPHNTGIIDDVHARRYCRIRRVADQPRGQHQAPPPAVPTTDPNFQNFFNYICDQNDAGFRVMTAVHESIYRSQTQQPVMTPPQFLTYVDWPGVRPTFSGGGGAGADAEQAASDASMEEGDGNDDVTSD
;
A
#
# COMPACT_ATOMS: atom_id res chain seq x y z
N MET A 1 0.68 2.47 -52.66
CA MET A 1 0.84 1.60 -51.48
C MET A 1 0.83 0.17 -51.98
N THR A 2 1.93 -0.57 -51.83
CA THR A 2 2.07 -1.94 -52.33
C THR A 2 2.18 -2.87 -51.14
N LEU A 3 1.20 -3.77 -50.96
CA LEU A 3 1.20 -4.79 -49.91
C LEU A 3 2.23 -5.89 -50.28
N PRO A 4 3.10 -6.33 -49.36
CA PRO A 4 4.07 -7.38 -49.66
C PRO A 4 3.38 -8.73 -49.87
N GLN A 5 3.88 -9.47 -50.86
CA GLN A 5 3.37 -10.78 -51.26
C GLN A 5 3.60 -11.83 -50.17
N HIS A 6 2.59 -12.71 -50.07
CA HIS A 6 2.45 -13.90 -49.24
C HIS A 6 3.78 -14.54 -48.80
N VAL A 7 4.08 -14.47 -47.50
CA VAL A 7 5.18 -15.22 -46.89
C VAL A 7 4.81 -16.71 -46.91
N PRO A 8 5.64 -17.62 -47.44
CA PRO A 8 5.35 -19.04 -47.40
C PRO A 8 5.38 -19.53 -45.94
N HIS A 9 4.23 -19.99 -45.44
CA HIS A 9 4.14 -20.64 -44.14
C HIS A 9 4.76 -22.04 -44.23
N ASN A 10 6.05 -22.14 -43.88
CA ASN A 10 6.69 -23.42 -43.61
C ASN A 10 6.35 -23.85 -42.18
N THR A 11 5.16 -24.40 -41.98
CA THR A 11 4.88 -25.18 -40.77
C THR A 11 5.67 -26.48 -40.89
N GLY A 12 6.76 -26.59 -40.11
CA GLY A 12 7.58 -27.79 -40.05
C GLY A 12 6.75 -29.02 -39.73
N ILE A 13 7.08 -30.15 -40.34
CA ILE A 13 6.41 -31.43 -40.11
C ILE A 13 6.69 -31.84 -38.67
N ILE A 14 5.64 -32.02 -37.87
CA ILE A 14 5.76 -32.53 -36.51
C ILE A 14 6.00 -34.04 -36.59
N ASP A 15 7.13 -34.49 -36.06
CA ASP A 15 7.41 -35.92 -35.90
C ASP A 15 6.64 -36.48 -34.69
N ASP A 16 5.48 -37.05 -34.98
CA ASP A 16 4.62 -37.68 -33.98
C ASP A 16 5.29 -38.83 -33.22
N VAL A 17 6.28 -39.49 -33.82
CA VAL A 17 7.02 -40.59 -33.17
C VAL A 17 7.96 -40.01 -32.12
N HIS A 18 8.68 -38.95 -32.47
CA HIS A 18 9.50 -38.20 -31.51
C HIS A 18 8.64 -37.59 -30.41
N ALA A 19 7.54 -36.93 -30.75
CA ALA A 19 6.63 -36.32 -29.77
C ALA A 19 6.08 -37.36 -28.78
N ARG A 20 5.63 -38.53 -29.25
CA ARG A 20 5.16 -39.61 -28.36
C ARG A 20 6.26 -40.14 -27.44
N ARG A 21 7.49 -40.32 -27.95
CA ARG A 21 8.63 -40.76 -27.12
C ARG A 21 8.94 -39.72 -26.04
N TYR A 22 9.01 -38.45 -26.41
CA TYR A 22 9.31 -37.35 -25.48
C TYR A 22 8.22 -37.21 -24.40
N CYS A 23 6.94 -37.24 -24.80
CA CYS A 23 5.82 -37.15 -23.86
C CYS A 23 5.74 -38.37 -22.93
N ARG A 24 6.06 -39.59 -23.40
CA ARG A 24 6.12 -40.78 -22.53
C ARG A 24 7.18 -40.64 -21.45
N ILE A 25 8.36 -40.14 -21.78
CA ILE A 25 9.45 -39.94 -20.80
C ILE A 25 9.04 -38.90 -19.75
N ARG A 26 8.46 -37.76 -20.16
CA ARG A 26 7.96 -36.76 -19.19
C ARG A 26 6.83 -37.30 -18.32
N ARG A 27 5.92 -38.13 -18.86
CA ARG A 27 4.84 -38.73 -18.08
C ARG A 27 5.34 -39.73 -17.03
N VAL A 28 6.46 -40.41 -17.30
CA VAL A 28 7.13 -41.27 -16.31
C VAL A 28 7.90 -40.44 -15.27
N ALA A 29 8.44 -39.29 -15.66
CA ALA A 29 9.06 -38.34 -14.73
C ALA A 29 8.01 -37.63 -13.82
N ASP A 30 6.82 -37.33 -14.36
CA ASP A 30 5.68 -36.76 -13.62
C ASP A 30 4.86 -37.81 -12.88
N GLN A 31 5.12 -39.11 -13.07
CA GLN A 31 4.54 -40.14 -12.22
C GLN A 31 5.15 -39.95 -10.83
N PRO A 32 4.36 -39.68 -9.77
CA PRO A 32 4.90 -39.51 -8.44
C PRO A 32 5.47 -40.86 -8.02
N ARG A 33 6.78 -41.06 -8.20
CA ARG A 33 7.55 -41.98 -7.36
C ARG A 33 7.18 -41.59 -5.94
N GLY A 34 6.49 -42.50 -5.24
CA GLY A 34 5.85 -42.25 -3.95
C GLY A 34 6.56 -41.14 -3.19
N GLN A 35 5.98 -39.94 -3.25
CA GLN A 35 6.52 -38.81 -2.54
C GLN A 35 6.41 -39.19 -1.07
N HIS A 36 7.53 -39.58 -0.45
CA HIS A 36 7.75 -39.15 0.92
C HIS A 36 7.67 -37.64 0.84
N GLN A 37 6.48 -37.13 1.14
CA GLN A 37 6.19 -35.71 1.18
C GLN A 37 7.14 -35.16 2.24
N ALA A 38 8.25 -34.57 1.80
CA ALA A 38 9.04 -33.76 2.71
C ALA A 38 8.06 -32.73 3.28
N PRO A 39 8.02 -32.56 4.62
CA PRO A 39 7.12 -31.59 5.21
C PRO A 39 7.32 -30.25 4.50
N PRO A 40 6.24 -29.49 4.23
CA PRO A 40 6.37 -28.18 3.61
C PRO A 40 7.45 -27.38 4.34
N PRO A 41 8.30 -26.61 3.64
CA PRO A 41 9.30 -25.79 4.31
C PRO A 41 8.60 -25.02 5.40
N ALA A 42 9.05 -25.20 6.64
CA ALA A 42 8.46 -24.54 7.79
C ALA A 42 8.61 -23.04 7.56
N VAL A 43 7.54 -22.41 7.10
CA VAL A 43 7.44 -20.95 7.11
C VAL A 43 7.56 -20.60 8.59
N PRO A 44 8.55 -19.82 9.03
CA PRO A 44 8.58 -19.40 10.41
C PRO A 44 7.23 -18.77 10.70
N THR A 45 6.51 -19.32 11.68
CA THR A 45 5.24 -18.75 12.11
C THR A 45 5.58 -17.40 12.71
N THR A 46 5.43 -16.34 11.92
CA THR A 46 5.62 -14.98 12.40
C THR A 46 4.65 -14.76 13.55
N ASP A 47 5.17 -14.29 14.69
CA ASP A 47 4.34 -13.94 15.84
C ASP A 47 3.22 -12.99 15.39
N PRO A 48 1.93 -13.36 15.59
CA PRO A 48 0.81 -12.52 15.23
C PRO A 48 0.91 -11.10 15.81
N ASN A 49 1.52 -10.93 17.00
CA ASN A 49 1.70 -9.60 17.59
C ASN A 49 2.69 -8.75 16.78
N PHE A 50 3.81 -9.35 16.35
CA PHE A 50 4.78 -8.68 15.47
C PHE A 50 4.15 -8.33 14.12
N GLN A 51 3.38 -9.25 13.53
CA GLN A 51 2.70 -8.99 12.26
C GLN A 51 1.69 -7.86 12.37
N ASN A 52 0.89 -7.84 13.45
CA ASN A 52 -0.07 -6.76 13.72
C ASN A 52 0.62 -5.42 13.95
N PHE A 53 1.76 -5.42 14.66
CA PHE A 53 2.55 -4.19 14.87
C PHE A 53 3.10 -3.65 13.57
N PHE A 54 3.70 -4.52 12.76
CA PHE A 54 4.28 -4.14 11.49
C PHE A 54 3.23 -3.55 10.54
N ASN A 55 2.09 -4.23 10.40
CA ASN A 55 1.00 -3.75 9.55
C ASN A 55 0.47 -2.39 10.03
N TYR A 56 0.27 -2.22 11.35
CA TYR A 56 -0.18 -0.95 11.93
C TYR A 56 0.78 0.21 11.62
N ILE A 57 2.10 -0.01 11.76
CA ILE A 57 3.10 1.03 11.45
C ILE A 57 3.12 1.34 9.94
N CYS A 58 2.97 0.34 9.08
CA CYS A 58 2.85 0.55 7.64
C CYS A 58 1.60 1.38 7.29
N ASP A 59 0.44 1.03 7.83
CA ASP A 59 -0.83 1.73 7.58
C ASP A 59 -0.78 3.18 8.08
N GLN A 60 -0.17 3.41 9.26
CA GLN A 60 0.03 4.74 9.81
C GLN A 60 0.96 5.60 8.92
N ASN A 61 2.06 5.03 8.44
CA ASN A 61 2.99 5.73 7.55
C ASN A 61 2.36 6.02 6.18
N ASP A 62 1.58 5.09 5.63
CA ASP A 62 0.85 5.30 4.38
C ASP A 62 -0.15 6.45 4.51
N ALA A 63 -0.92 6.47 5.60
CA ALA A 63 -1.84 7.56 5.90
C ALA A 63 -1.11 8.91 6.02
N GLY A 64 0.00 8.95 6.75
CA GLY A 64 0.84 10.14 6.87
C GLY A 64 1.40 10.61 5.52
N PHE A 65 1.80 9.70 4.65
CA PHE A 65 2.24 10.02 3.29
C PHE A 65 1.09 10.63 2.47
N ARG A 66 -0.12 10.01 2.51
CA ARG A 66 -1.32 10.54 1.85
C ARG A 66 -1.66 11.95 2.32
N VAL A 67 -1.60 12.23 3.62
CA VAL A 67 -1.77 13.59 4.19
C VAL A 67 -0.82 14.58 3.52
N MET A 68 0.48 14.28 3.55
CA MET A 68 1.52 15.19 3.06
C MET A 68 1.36 15.46 1.56
N THR A 69 1.10 14.42 0.77
CA THR A 69 0.87 14.55 -0.67
C THR A 69 -0.39 15.37 -0.97
N ALA A 70 -1.50 15.10 -0.30
CA ALA A 70 -2.75 15.83 -0.52
C ALA A 70 -2.64 17.32 -0.13
N VAL A 71 -1.94 17.64 0.96
CA VAL A 71 -1.67 19.04 1.34
C VAL A 71 -0.78 19.72 0.30
N HIS A 72 0.30 19.05 -0.12
CA HIS A 72 1.21 19.60 -1.14
C HIS A 72 0.46 19.87 -2.47
N GLU A 73 -0.35 18.93 -2.94
CA GLU A 73 -1.19 19.12 -4.13
C GLU A 73 -2.21 20.25 -3.95
N SER A 74 -2.84 20.35 -2.77
CA SER A 74 -3.82 21.39 -2.48
C SER A 74 -3.20 22.79 -2.58
N ILE A 75 -1.99 22.98 -2.05
CA ILE A 75 -1.25 24.25 -2.15
C ILE A 75 -1.02 24.61 -3.62
N TYR A 76 -0.54 23.66 -4.43
CA TYR A 76 -0.27 23.90 -5.85
C TYR A 76 -1.55 24.21 -6.65
N ARG A 77 -2.63 23.46 -6.40
CA ARG A 77 -3.94 23.66 -7.02
C ARG A 77 -4.56 25.00 -6.62
N SER A 78 -4.42 25.40 -5.36
CA SER A 78 -4.89 26.69 -4.87
C SER A 78 -4.20 27.86 -5.57
N GLN A 79 -2.89 27.76 -5.85
CA GLN A 79 -2.16 28.79 -6.60
C GLN A 79 -2.62 28.91 -8.06
N THR A 80 -3.12 27.81 -8.63
CA THR A 80 -3.59 27.74 -10.02
C THR A 80 -5.12 27.85 -10.14
N GLN A 81 -5.82 28.20 -9.05
CA GLN A 81 -7.28 28.30 -8.99
C GLN A 81 -8.00 27.02 -9.44
N GLN A 82 -7.34 25.87 -9.30
CA GLN A 82 -7.92 24.57 -9.56
C GLN A 82 -8.75 24.09 -8.36
N PRO A 83 -9.75 23.23 -8.58
CA PRO A 83 -10.48 22.59 -7.49
C PRO A 83 -9.53 21.84 -6.57
N VAL A 84 -9.68 22.07 -5.26
CA VAL A 84 -8.98 21.33 -4.20
C VAL A 84 -9.92 20.31 -3.57
N MET A 85 -9.34 19.30 -2.94
CA MET A 85 -10.10 18.31 -2.17
C MET A 85 -10.87 19.03 -1.05
N THR A 86 -12.15 18.72 -0.90
CA THR A 86 -12.96 19.29 0.19
C THR A 86 -12.52 18.70 1.54
N PRO A 87 -12.74 19.39 2.67
CA PRO A 87 -12.35 18.88 3.99
C PRO A 87 -12.89 17.46 4.30
N PRO A 88 -14.17 17.12 4.01
CA PRO A 88 -14.67 15.76 4.23
C PRO A 88 -13.99 14.70 3.34
N GLN A 89 -13.70 15.05 2.09
CA GLN A 89 -12.96 14.16 1.19
C GLN A 89 -11.54 13.93 1.68
N PHE A 90 -10.89 14.98 2.19
CA PHE A 90 -9.56 14.89 2.77
C PHE A 90 -9.53 13.95 3.97
N LEU A 91 -10.46 14.14 4.92
CA LEU A 91 -10.56 13.26 6.10
C LEU A 91 -10.77 11.80 5.70
N THR A 92 -11.62 11.54 4.71
CA THR A 92 -11.86 10.16 4.20
C THR A 92 -10.61 9.60 3.51
N TYR A 93 -9.88 10.43 2.77
CA TYR A 93 -8.68 10.02 2.04
C TYR A 93 -7.51 9.67 2.98
N VAL A 94 -7.38 10.40 4.09
CA VAL A 94 -6.29 10.19 5.07
C VAL A 94 -6.68 9.23 6.19
N ASP A 95 -7.92 8.76 6.19
CA ASP A 95 -8.42 7.82 7.20
C ASP A 95 -7.62 6.52 7.17
N TRP A 96 -7.27 6.05 8.36
CA TRP A 96 -6.52 4.82 8.56
C TRP A 96 -7.05 4.15 9.83
N PRO A 97 -6.98 2.81 9.93
CA PRO A 97 -7.66 2.09 11.00
C PRO A 97 -7.21 2.58 12.39
N GLY A 98 -8.05 3.39 13.03
CA GLY A 98 -7.74 4.06 14.30
C GLY A 98 -7.65 3.13 15.51
N VAL A 99 -7.97 1.84 15.35
CA VAL A 99 -7.77 0.84 16.42
C VAL A 99 -6.29 0.49 16.47
N ARG A 100 -5.56 1.21 17.32
CA ARG A 100 -4.21 0.82 17.71
C ARG A 100 -4.24 -0.59 18.32
N PRO A 101 -3.52 -1.58 17.76
CA PRO A 101 -3.47 -2.88 18.36
C PRO A 101 -2.86 -2.78 19.76
N THR A 102 -3.44 -3.52 20.72
CA THR A 102 -2.87 -3.61 22.06
C THR A 102 -1.73 -4.62 22.02
N PHE A 103 -0.50 -4.16 22.20
CA PHE A 103 0.68 -5.03 22.21
C PHE A 103 0.99 -5.46 23.64
N SER A 104 0.75 -6.73 23.99
CA SER A 104 1.17 -7.28 25.28
C SER A 104 2.69 -7.43 25.32
N GLY A 105 3.37 -6.57 26.07
CA GLY A 105 4.82 -6.65 26.32
C GLY A 105 5.65 -5.44 25.87
N GLY A 106 5.04 -4.41 25.27
CA GLY A 106 5.73 -3.16 24.91
C GLY A 106 5.52 -2.08 25.97
N GLY A 107 6.55 -1.75 26.74
CA GLY A 107 6.57 -0.56 27.58
C GLY A 107 6.52 0.70 26.73
N GLY A 108 5.33 1.14 26.35
CA GLY A 108 5.11 2.34 25.54
C GLY A 108 4.49 3.45 26.38
N ALA A 109 5.23 4.54 26.57
CA ALA A 109 4.69 5.83 26.99
C ALA A 109 3.66 6.28 25.93
N GLY A 110 2.39 6.03 26.22
CA GLY A 110 1.28 6.36 25.33
C GLY A 110 -0.06 6.25 26.04
N ALA A 111 -0.05 6.43 27.37
CA ALA A 111 -1.24 6.82 28.07
C ALA A 111 -1.38 8.32 27.82
N ASP A 112 -2.48 8.69 27.15
CA ASP A 112 -3.02 10.04 27.04
C ASP A 112 -2.52 10.94 25.89
N ALA A 113 -2.90 10.59 24.66
CA ALA A 113 -2.88 11.52 23.52
C ALA A 113 -4.24 12.21 23.29
N GLU A 114 -5.29 11.82 24.02
CA GLU A 114 -6.65 12.34 23.84
C GLU A 114 -6.87 13.67 24.58
N GLN A 115 -6.01 14.05 25.53
CA GLN A 115 -6.15 15.29 26.29
C GLN A 115 -5.54 16.53 25.59
N ALA A 116 -4.62 16.35 24.64
CA ALA A 116 -3.83 17.47 24.07
C ALA A 116 -4.53 18.23 22.93
N ALA A 117 -5.62 17.69 22.36
CA ALA A 117 -6.32 18.32 21.25
C ALA A 117 -7.37 19.37 21.67
N SER A 118 -7.69 19.47 22.97
CA SER A 118 -8.77 20.34 23.47
C SER A 118 -8.31 21.73 23.96
N ASP A 119 -7.00 22.04 23.96
CA ASP A 119 -6.48 23.30 24.53
C ASP A 119 -5.99 24.32 23.49
N ALA A 120 -6.25 24.09 22.20
CA ALA A 120 -6.00 25.08 21.15
C ALA A 120 -7.28 25.87 20.81
N SER A 121 -7.94 26.43 21.83
CA SER A 121 -9.01 27.42 21.66
C SER A 121 -8.39 28.80 21.48
N MET A 122 -8.64 29.43 20.34
CA MET A 122 -8.21 30.80 20.04
C MET A 122 -8.90 31.80 20.99
N GLU A 123 -8.12 32.60 21.71
CA GLU A 123 -8.62 33.83 22.32
C GLU A 123 -8.24 35.01 21.40
N GLU A 124 -9.24 35.58 20.74
CA GLU A 124 -9.12 36.85 20.03
C GLU A 124 -8.90 37.98 21.04
N GLY A 125 -7.71 38.58 21.00
CA GLY A 125 -7.41 39.82 21.72
C GLY A 125 -7.62 41.03 20.81
N ASP A 126 -8.84 41.57 20.84
CA ASP A 126 -9.18 42.93 20.40
C ASP A 126 -8.31 43.96 21.15
N GLY A 127 -7.71 44.88 20.40
CA GLY A 127 -6.76 45.87 20.89
C GLY A 127 -6.71 47.08 19.97
N ASN A 128 -7.84 47.77 19.85
CA ASN A 128 -7.92 49.11 19.31
C ASN A 128 -7.39 50.13 20.34
N ASP A 129 -6.29 50.81 20.01
CA ASP A 129 -5.98 52.15 20.49
C ASP A 129 -5.17 52.96 19.47
N ASP A 130 -5.92 53.79 18.75
CA ASP A 130 -5.49 55.06 18.18
C ASP A 130 -4.77 55.92 19.23
N VAL A 131 -3.51 56.28 18.98
CA VAL A 131 -3.00 57.56 19.48
C VAL A 131 -2.03 58.18 18.47
N THR A 132 -2.48 59.29 17.91
CA THR A 132 -1.67 60.29 17.21
C THR A 132 -0.79 61.01 18.24
N SER A 133 0.49 61.29 17.94
CA SER A 133 1.11 62.59 18.28
C SER A 133 2.59 62.71 17.84
N ASP A 134 2.80 63.74 17.02
CA ASP A 134 3.99 64.60 16.75
C ASP A 134 5.29 63.99 16.21
#